data_AF-A0A970DX25-F1
#
_entry.id   AF-A0A970DX25-F1
#
_cell.length_a   1.000
_cell.length_b   1.000
_cell.length_c   1.000
_cell.angle_alpha   90.00
_cell.angle_beta   90.00
_cell.angle_gamma   90.00
#
_symmetry.space_group_name_H-M   'P 1'
#
loop_
_entity.id
_entity.type
_entity.pdbx_description
1 polymer ?
#
loop_
_entity_poly.entity_id
_entity_poly.type
_entity_poly.pdbx_seq_one_letter_code
_entity_poly.pdbx_strand_id
1 'polypeptide(L)'
;MCGIAGWIDWDLDFTSENTENLKRKKTMARMAAVQAHRGPDAEGEWSSQHAYLVHRRLIVIDPAGGAQPMVKTVQGRSCTLVYNGELYNTEELRASLKARGYGFDGHSDTEVLLTAYLEWGPAAVARLNGIFAFAVWDEARQELFLARDRMGVKPLFYFVLNKGLLFASELKALLVHPLVQPAVKPDGLAELLLLGPGRTPGHGIFAGVHELKPGYTLTCNRDGLKVEPYWQLRPAP
;
A
#
# COMPACT_ATOMS: atom_id res chain seq x y z
N MET A 1 7.52 9.51 8.71
CA MET A 1 6.91 8.20 8.38
C MET A 1 6.42 8.30 6.96
N CYS A 2 6.71 7.40 6.02
CA CYS A 2 6.33 7.57 4.62
C CYS A 2 4.80 7.73 4.38
N GLY A 3 4.42 8.21 3.20
CA GLY A 3 3.06 8.21 2.68
C GLY A 3 2.99 7.37 1.41
N ILE A 4 2.00 6.49 1.32
CA ILE A 4 1.74 5.68 0.13
C ILE A 4 0.37 5.99 -0.43
N ALA A 5 0.21 5.90 -1.74
CA ALA A 5 -1.08 5.92 -2.40
C ALA A 5 -1.03 5.16 -3.73
N GLY A 6 -2.18 4.69 -4.19
CA GLY A 6 -2.29 4.07 -5.49
C GLY A 6 -3.72 4.07 -6.04
N TRP A 7 -3.79 3.96 -7.36
CA TRP A 7 -5.01 3.84 -8.14
C TRP A 7 -4.89 2.66 -9.08
N ILE A 8 -5.76 1.67 -8.86
CA ILE A 8 -5.96 0.53 -9.75
C ILE A 8 -7.26 0.71 -10.50
N ASP A 9 -7.23 0.53 -11.82
CA ASP A 9 -8.41 0.52 -12.66
C ASP A 9 -8.21 -0.36 -13.90
N TRP A 10 -9.05 -1.38 -14.03
CA TRP A 10 -8.94 -2.43 -15.05
C TRP A 10 -9.34 -1.98 -16.46
N ASP A 11 -10.05 -0.86 -16.55
CA ASP A 11 -10.54 -0.28 -17.81
C ASP A 11 -9.66 0.90 -18.27
N LEU A 12 -8.69 1.31 -17.46
CA LEU A 12 -7.73 2.36 -17.80
C LEU A 12 -6.41 1.78 -18.27
N ASP A 13 -5.74 2.54 -19.13
CA ASP A 13 -4.33 2.38 -19.46
C ASP A 13 -3.60 3.65 -19.02
N PHE A 14 -2.89 3.64 -17.89
CA PHE A 14 -2.14 4.79 -17.37
C PHE A 14 -0.84 5.08 -18.13
N THR A 15 -0.42 4.23 -19.08
CA THR A 15 0.82 4.43 -19.86
C THR A 15 0.64 5.35 -21.06
N SER A 16 -0.60 5.53 -21.53
CA SER A 16 -0.88 6.35 -22.72
C SER A 16 -0.70 7.86 -22.46
N GLU A 17 -0.17 8.60 -23.44
CA GLU A 17 0.09 10.05 -23.31
C GLU A 17 -1.10 10.93 -23.74
N ASN A 18 -2.33 10.54 -23.37
CA ASN A 18 -3.52 11.32 -23.69
C ASN A 18 -3.89 12.35 -22.60
N THR A 19 -4.75 13.31 -22.97
CA THR A 19 -5.17 14.39 -22.06
C THR A 19 -5.85 13.88 -20.78
N GLU A 20 -6.59 12.78 -20.85
CA GLU A 20 -7.21 12.19 -19.67
C GLU A 20 -6.16 11.61 -18.71
N ASN A 21 -5.15 10.92 -19.24
CA ASN A 21 -4.03 10.44 -18.44
C ASN A 21 -3.22 11.57 -17.81
N LEU A 22 -3.07 12.71 -18.48
CA LEU A 22 -2.46 13.89 -17.86
C LEU A 22 -3.26 14.38 -16.64
N LYS A 23 -4.60 14.33 -16.69
CA LYS A 23 -5.46 14.65 -15.52
C LYS A 23 -5.31 13.61 -14.41
N ARG A 24 -5.18 12.32 -14.76
CA ARG A 24 -4.97 11.23 -13.80
C ARG A 24 -3.62 11.37 -13.10
N LYS A 25 -2.54 11.63 -13.85
CA LYS A 25 -1.21 11.94 -13.33
C LYS A 25 -1.24 13.13 -12.37
N LYS A 26 -1.92 14.22 -12.73
CA LYS A 26 -2.13 15.37 -11.82
C LYS A 26 -2.88 14.99 -10.55
N THR A 27 -3.86 14.08 -10.65
CA THR A 27 -4.60 13.58 -9.49
C THR A 27 -3.67 12.79 -8.57
N MET A 28 -2.90 11.85 -9.11
CA MET A 28 -1.92 11.06 -8.34
C MET A 28 -0.83 11.93 -7.69
N ALA A 29 -0.33 12.94 -8.41
CA ALA A 29 0.61 13.91 -7.86
C ALA A 29 0.00 14.69 -6.68
N ARG A 30 -1.28 15.11 -6.77
CA ARG A 30 -1.98 15.77 -5.65
C ARG A 30 -2.18 14.81 -4.48
N MET A 31 -2.50 13.54 -4.72
CA MET A 31 -2.62 12.51 -3.67
C MET A 31 -1.29 12.30 -2.93
N ALA A 32 -0.16 12.35 -3.64
CA ALA A 32 1.16 12.33 -3.03
C ALA A 32 1.46 13.63 -2.26
N ALA A 33 1.19 14.80 -2.86
CA ALA A 33 1.52 16.11 -2.30
C ALA A 33 0.85 16.38 -0.95
N VAL A 34 -0.42 16.00 -0.76
CA VAL A 34 -1.11 16.17 0.53
C VAL A 34 -0.57 15.28 1.64
N GLN A 35 0.29 14.31 1.30
CA GLN A 35 1.03 13.43 2.20
C GLN A 35 2.50 13.85 2.37
N ALA A 36 2.92 15.01 1.86
CA ALA A 36 4.33 15.44 1.90
C ALA A 36 4.89 15.59 3.33
N HIS A 37 4.06 15.96 4.32
CA HIS A 37 4.46 16.03 5.74
C HIS A 37 4.85 14.66 6.32
N ARG A 38 4.42 13.56 5.69
CA ARG A 38 4.79 12.20 6.06
C ARG A 38 6.22 11.90 5.63
N GLY A 39 6.52 12.19 4.36
CA GLY A 39 7.81 11.97 3.72
C GLY A 39 8.30 13.21 2.96
N PRO A 40 9.03 14.12 3.62
CA PRO A 40 9.50 15.35 3.01
C PRO A 40 10.75 15.17 2.12
N ASP A 41 11.49 14.08 2.29
CA ASP A 41 12.87 13.95 1.76
C ASP A 41 12.91 13.50 0.30
N ALA A 42 11.98 12.64 -0.12
CA ALA A 42 11.89 12.20 -1.51
C ALA A 42 10.46 11.84 -1.91
N GLU A 43 10.23 11.80 -3.22
CA GLU A 43 9.00 11.33 -3.83
C GLU A 43 9.32 10.39 -4.99
N GLY A 44 8.34 9.56 -5.33
CA GLY A 44 8.43 8.71 -6.50
C GLY A 44 7.06 8.33 -7.01
N GLU A 45 7.02 8.01 -8.29
CA GLU A 45 5.84 7.54 -8.99
C GLU A 45 6.20 6.38 -9.91
N TRP A 46 5.22 5.52 -10.12
CA TRP A 46 5.31 4.40 -11.05
C TRP A 46 3.92 4.12 -11.60
N SER A 47 3.83 3.81 -12.89
CA SER A 47 2.58 3.42 -13.52
C SER A 47 2.79 2.29 -14.52
N SER A 48 1.79 1.43 -14.63
CA SER A 48 1.62 0.47 -15.72
C SER A 48 0.23 0.63 -16.34
N GLN A 49 -0.22 -0.33 -17.15
CA GLN A 49 -1.53 -0.21 -17.80
C GLN A 49 -2.64 0.02 -16.77
N HIS A 50 -2.76 -0.82 -15.75
CA HIS A 50 -3.90 -0.77 -14.82
C HIS A 50 -3.58 -0.27 -13.42
N ALA A 51 -2.34 0.16 -13.16
CA ALA A 51 -1.90 0.58 -11.84
C ALA A 51 -1.10 1.88 -11.90
N TYR A 52 -1.35 2.77 -10.95
CA TYR A 52 -0.53 3.96 -10.69
C TYR A 52 -0.23 4.03 -9.19
N LEU A 53 1.04 3.96 -8.83
CA LEU A 53 1.53 4.00 -7.45
C LEU A 53 2.37 5.26 -7.22
N VAL A 54 2.19 5.89 -6.06
CA VAL A 54 2.99 7.05 -5.63
C VAL A 54 3.45 6.88 -4.19
N HIS A 55 4.62 7.43 -3.90
CA HIS A 55 5.27 7.32 -2.62
C HIS A 55 5.88 8.66 -2.18
N ARG A 56 5.75 8.98 -0.88
CA ARG A 56 6.43 10.08 -0.19
C ARG A 56 7.33 9.47 0.87
N ARG A 57 8.64 9.69 0.77
CA ARG A 57 9.65 9.05 1.61
C ARG A 57 10.14 9.98 2.70
N LEU A 58 10.16 9.48 3.94
CA LEU A 58 11.06 9.96 4.98
C LEU A 58 12.24 8.99 5.01
N ILE A 59 13.44 9.48 4.77
CA ILE A 59 14.63 8.65 4.71
C ILE A 59 15.11 8.40 6.14
N VAL A 60 14.83 7.19 6.64
CA VAL A 60 15.32 6.72 7.95
C VAL A 60 16.46 5.71 7.78
N ILE A 61 16.31 4.79 6.82
CA ILE A 61 17.26 3.72 6.50
C ILE A 61 17.60 3.78 5.02
N ASP A 62 18.89 3.58 4.70
CA ASP A 62 19.46 3.44 3.35
C ASP A 62 18.98 4.49 2.33
N PRO A 63 19.49 5.74 2.39
CA PRO A 63 19.08 6.83 1.51
C PRO A 63 19.11 6.48 0.01
N ALA A 64 20.10 5.71 -0.42
CA ALA A 64 20.33 5.40 -1.84
C ALA A 64 19.59 4.13 -2.32
N GLY A 65 19.52 3.07 -1.51
CA GLY A 65 18.95 1.76 -1.91
C GLY A 65 17.45 1.59 -1.65
N GLY A 66 16.79 2.55 -0.99
CA GLY A 66 15.38 2.46 -0.62
C GLY A 66 14.41 3.32 -1.43
N ALA A 67 14.75 3.69 -2.67
CA ALA A 67 13.86 4.46 -3.54
C ALA A 67 12.55 3.69 -3.81
N GLN A 68 11.43 4.42 -3.83
CA GLN A 68 10.10 3.84 -4.00
C GLN A 68 9.21 4.73 -4.88
N PRO A 69 8.30 4.17 -5.70
CA PRO A 69 7.95 2.75 -5.81
C PRO A 69 9.11 1.86 -6.28
N MET A 70 9.33 0.73 -5.62
CA MET A 70 10.43 -0.18 -5.92
C MET A 70 9.94 -1.28 -6.86
N VAL A 71 10.62 -1.45 -8.00
CA VAL A 71 10.32 -2.50 -8.98
C VAL A 71 11.38 -3.59 -8.87
N LYS A 72 10.96 -4.87 -8.87
CA LYS A 72 11.89 -6.00 -8.94
C LYS A 72 11.34 -7.09 -9.85
N THR A 73 12.20 -7.57 -10.74
CA THR A 73 11.88 -8.64 -11.68
C THR A 73 12.72 -9.87 -11.38
N VAL A 74 12.07 -11.00 -11.14
CA VAL A 74 12.74 -12.30 -10.94
C VAL A 74 12.06 -13.33 -11.83
N GLN A 75 12.85 -14.06 -12.63
CA GLN A 75 12.36 -15.12 -13.52
C GLN A 75 11.20 -14.67 -14.43
N GLY A 76 11.25 -13.42 -14.92
CA GLY A 76 10.22 -12.84 -15.79
C GLY A 76 8.96 -12.31 -15.08
N ARG A 77 8.84 -12.49 -13.75
CA ARG A 77 7.76 -11.89 -12.95
C ARG A 77 8.22 -10.56 -12.38
N SER A 78 7.55 -9.47 -12.76
CA SER A 78 7.79 -8.12 -12.26
C SER A 78 6.75 -7.76 -11.19
N CYS A 79 7.21 -7.24 -10.06
CA CYS A 79 6.35 -6.71 -9.01
C CYS A 79 6.83 -5.31 -8.58
N THR A 80 5.88 -4.44 -8.26
CA THR A 80 6.15 -3.07 -7.80
C THR A 80 5.60 -2.85 -6.39
N LEU A 81 6.43 -2.34 -5.49
CA LEU A 81 6.11 -2.09 -4.09
C LEU A 81 6.04 -0.60 -3.76
N VAL A 82 5.02 -0.19 -3.01
CA VAL A 82 5.06 1.00 -2.15
C VAL A 82 4.83 0.61 -0.71
N TYR A 83 5.62 1.17 0.19
CA TYR A 83 5.79 0.67 1.55
C TYR A 83 6.08 1.81 2.53
N ASN A 84 5.27 1.86 3.58
CA ASN A 84 5.51 2.68 4.76
C ASN A 84 5.69 1.74 5.96
N GLY A 85 6.91 1.62 6.47
CA GLY A 85 7.15 0.76 7.61
C GLY A 85 8.63 0.58 7.94
N GLU A 86 8.86 -0.37 8.82
CA GLU A 86 10.18 -0.88 9.18
C GLU A 86 10.05 -2.37 9.51
N LEU A 87 10.89 -3.21 8.88
CA LEU A 87 11.01 -4.63 9.22
C LEU A 87 12.14 -4.86 10.22
N TYR A 88 11.78 -5.44 11.37
CA TYR A 88 12.70 -5.79 12.45
C TYR A 88 13.44 -7.11 12.20
N ASN A 89 12.90 -8.01 11.38
CA ASN A 89 13.53 -9.27 11.01
C ASN A 89 14.14 -9.26 9.60
N THR A 90 14.62 -8.10 9.14
CA THR A 90 15.20 -7.92 7.80
C THR A 90 16.36 -8.88 7.53
N GLU A 91 17.32 -9.01 8.47
CA GLU A 91 18.48 -9.89 8.28
C GLU A 91 18.11 -11.38 8.26
N GLU A 92 17.14 -11.79 9.07
CA GLU A 92 16.62 -13.17 9.09
C GLU A 92 15.96 -13.52 7.73
N LEU A 93 15.07 -12.65 7.26
CA LEU A 93 14.39 -12.82 5.97
C LEU A 93 15.39 -12.82 4.81
N ARG A 94 16.36 -11.90 4.84
CA ARG A 94 17.44 -11.81 3.84
C ARG A 94 18.25 -13.11 3.79
N ALA A 95 18.63 -13.66 4.93
CA ALA A 95 19.35 -14.94 4.98
C ALA A 95 18.51 -16.09 4.40
N SER A 96 17.21 -16.16 4.75
CA SER A 96 16.29 -17.17 4.21
C SER A 96 16.13 -17.07 2.69
N LEU A 97 16.04 -15.85 2.16
CA LEU A 97 15.91 -15.60 0.71
C LEU A 97 17.21 -15.86 -0.05
N LYS A 98 18.38 -15.50 0.52
CA LYS A 98 19.69 -15.87 -0.05
C LYS A 98 19.85 -17.38 -0.17
N ALA A 99 19.43 -18.14 0.84
CA ALA A 99 19.46 -19.61 0.80
C ALA A 99 18.54 -20.20 -0.30
N ARG A 100 17.56 -19.43 -0.78
CA ARG A 100 16.68 -19.77 -1.92
C ARG A 100 17.20 -19.26 -3.26
N GLY A 101 18.37 -18.62 -3.30
CA GLY A 101 19.02 -18.14 -4.52
C GLY A 101 18.74 -16.69 -4.89
N TYR A 102 18.14 -15.89 -3.99
CA TYR A 102 17.90 -14.47 -4.26
C TYR A 102 19.14 -13.59 -3.98
N GLY A 103 19.43 -12.69 -4.93
CA GLY A 103 20.39 -11.60 -4.79
C GLY A 103 19.77 -10.32 -4.25
N PHE A 104 20.61 -9.46 -3.69
CA PHE A 104 20.23 -8.15 -3.17
C PHE A 104 21.23 -7.08 -3.59
N ASP A 105 20.71 -5.94 -4.02
CA ASP A 105 21.51 -4.80 -4.47
C ASP A 105 21.84 -3.85 -3.31
N GLY A 106 21.01 -3.81 -2.27
CA GLY A 106 21.17 -2.90 -1.14
C GLY A 106 20.82 -3.51 0.22
N HIS A 107 20.79 -2.64 1.24
CA HIS A 107 20.50 -3.00 2.63
C HIS A 107 19.08 -2.63 3.06
N SER A 108 18.33 -1.92 2.21
CA SER A 108 16.92 -1.55 2.44
C SER A 108 16.02 -2.76 2.77
N ASP A 109 15.21 -2.61 3.81
CA ASP A 109 14.16 -3.56 4.18
C ASP A 109 13.06 -3.66 3.11
N THR A 110 12.88 -2.59 2.32
CA THR A 110 11.96 -2.53 1.18
C THR A 110 12.30 -3.60 0.14
N GLU A 111 13.59 -3.79 -0.15
CA GLU A 111 14.05 -4.80 -1.10
C GLU A 111 13.79 -6.21 -0.56
N VAL A 112 14.04 -6.43 0.74
CA VAL A 112 13.76 -7.70 1.42
C VAL A 112 12.27 -8.02 1.41
N LEU A 113 11.40 -7.04 1.65
CA LEU A 113 9.94 -7.20 1.59
C LEU A 113 9.48 -7.60 0.18
N LEU A 114 9.89 -6.85 -0.85
CA LEU A 114 9.50 -7.15 -2.22
C LEU A 114 10.02 -8.52 -2.68
N THR A 115 11.24 -8.86 -2.29
CA THR A 115 11.83 -10.18 -2.58
C THR A 115 11.07 -11.30 -1.86
N ALA A 116 10.68 -11.09 -0.60
CA ALA A 116 9.83 -12.03 0.14
C ALA A 116 8.48 -12.25 -0.53
N TYR A 117 7.86 -11.19 -1.07
CA TYR A 117 6.62 -11.31 -1.83
C TYR A 117 6.80 -12.03 -3.17
N LEU A 118 7.90 -11.81 -3.88
CA LEU A 118 8.20 -12.55 -5.12
C LEU A 118 8.31 -14.06 -4.86
N GLU A 119 8.95 -14.45 -3.76
CA GLU A 119 9.15 -15.84 -3.35
C GLU A 119 7.88 -16.50 -2.77
N TRP A 120 7.22 -15.87 -1.79
CA TRP A 120 6.11 -16.48 -1.05
C TRP A 120 4.73 -15.91 -1.41
N GLY A 121 4.65 -14.92 -2.30
CA GLY A 121 3.40 -14.24 -2.64
C GLY A 121 2.73 -13.60 -1.42
N PRO A 122 1.38 -13.59 -1.37
CA PRO A 122 0.61 -13.11 -0.22
C PRO A 122 1.00 -13.74 1.12
N ALA A 123 1.51 -14.98 1.13
CA ALA A 123 1.91 -15.66 2.36
C ALA A 123 3.18 -15.06 3.01
N ALA A 124 3.92 -14.21 2.28
CA ALA A 124 5.07 -13.49 2.82
C ALA A 124 4.73 -12.68 4.07
N VAL A 125 3.52 -12.11 4.14
CA VAL A 125 3.07 -11.24 5.24
C VAL A 125 3.16 -11.93 6.61
N ALA A 126 2.94 -13.24 6.68
CA ALA A 126 3.00 -14.01 7.93
C ALA A 126 4.43 -14.11 8.49
N ARG A 127 5.44 -13.95 7.62
CA ARG A 127 6.87 -14.00 7.96
C ARG A 127 7.43 -12.63 8.34
N LEU A 128 6.67 -11.55 8.11
CA LEU A 128 7.13 -10.20 8.41
C LEU A 128 6.98 -9.91 9.91
N ASN A 129 8.04 -9.39 10.51
CA ASN A 129 8.03 -8.82 11.85
C ASN A 129 8.40 -7.34 11.75
N GLY A 130 7.49 -6.45 12.12
CA GLY A 130 7.66 -5.02 11.92
C GLY A 130 6.35 -4.25 12.06
N ILE A 131 6.44 -2.95 11.81
CA ILE A 131 5.29 -2.05 11.67
C ILE A 131 5.23 -1.61 10.21
N PHE A 132 4.10 -1.79 9.55
CA PHE A 132 4.04 -1.64 8.09
C PHE A 132 2.63 -1.43 7.57
N ALA A 133 2.56 -0.66 6.49
CA ALA A 133 1.49 -0.68 5.52
C ALA A 133 2.15 -0.70 4.15
N PHE A 134 1.79 -1.65 3.30
CA PHE A 134 2.36 -1.73 1.96
C PHE A 134 1.36 -2.20 0.91
N ALA A 135 1.72 -1.93 -0.33
CA ALA A 135 1.03 -2.37 -1.53
C ALA A 135 2.02 -2.98 -2.50
N VAL A 136 1.73 -4.19 -2.99
CA VAL A 136 2.44 -4.80 -4.12
C VAL A 136 1.49 -4.91 -5.29
N TRP A 137 1.92 -4.39 -6.44
CA TRP A 137 1.33 -4.70 -7.72
C TRP A 137 2.09 -5.83 -8.39
N ASP A 138 1.39 -6.90 -8.75
CA ASP A 138 1.92 -8.01 -9.55
C ASP A 138 1.44 -7.89 -11.00
N GLU A 139 2.35 -7.59 -11.91
CA GLU A 139 2.03 -7.36 -13.32
C GLU A 139 1.53 -8.63 -14.02
N ALA A 140 2.14 -9.77 -13.72
CA ALA A 140 1.81 -11.03 -14.37
C ALA A 140 0.40 -11.50 -13.97
N ARG A 141 0.01 -11.23 -12.72
CA ARG A 141 -1.31 -11.60 -12.19
C ARG A 141 -2.35 -10.50 -12.35
N GLN A 142 -1.95 -9.28 -12.74
CA GLN A 142 -2.80 -8.09 -12.68
C GLN A 142 -3.53 -8.01 -11.33
N GLU A 143 -2.76 -8.04 -10.24
CA GLU A 143 -3.27 -8.16 -8.88
C GLU A 143 -2.59 -7.14 -7.96
N LEU A 144 -3.41 -6.40 -7.21
CA LEU A 144 -2.98 -5.58 -6.09
C LEU A 144 -3.09 -6.39 -4.80
N PHE A 145 -2.01 -6.43 -4.03
CA PHE A 145 -1.98 -6.94 -2.68
C PHE A 145 -1.62 -5.83 -1.68
N LEU A 146 -2.49 -5.59 -0.71
CA LEU A 146 -2.27 -4.68 0.41
C LEU A 146 -2.10 -5.48 1.70
N ALA A 147 -1.26 -5.00 2.60
CA ALA A 147 -1.16 -5.55 3.95
C ALA A 147 -0.91 -4.45 4.97
N ARG A 148 -1.48 -4.63 6.16
CA ARG A 148 -1.26 -3.77 7.33
C ARG A 148 -0.74 -4.59 8.50
N ASP A 149 0.19 -4.05 9.26
CA ASP A 149 0.82 -4.75 10.38
C ASP A 149 -0.18 -5.24 11.44
N ARG A 150 0.28 -6.18 12.26
CA ARG A 150 -0.52 -6.90 13.27
C ARG A 150 -1.28 -5.97 14.21
N MET A 151 -0.69 -4.83 14.55
CA MET A 151 -1.24 -3.86 15.49
C MET A 151 -1.79 -2.60 14.81
N GLY A 152 -1.73 -2.52 13.47
CA GLY A 152 -2.24 -1.40 12.69
C GLY A 152 -1.49 -0.09 12.92
N VAL A 153 -0.20 -0.15 13.26
CA VAL A 153 0.62 1.02 13.57
C VAL A 153 0.72 1.97 12.38
N LYS A 154 0.89 1.44 11.16
CA LYS A 154 0.87 2.28 9.95
C LYS A 154 -0.55 2.34 9.38
N PRO A 155 -1.08 3.55 9.11
CA PRO A 155 -2.44 3.69 8.59
C PRO A 155 -2.51 3.27 7.13
N LEU A 156 -3.63 2.65 6.75
CA LEU A 156 -3.94 2.28 5.37
C LEU A 156 -5.45 2.31 5.15
N PHE A 157 -5.89 3.17 4.24
CA PHE A 157 -7.29 3.33 3.85
C PHE A 157 -7.47 2.97 2.39
N TYR A 158 -8.66 2.52 2.04
CA TYR A 158 -9.03 2.20 0.67
C TYR A 158 -10.47 2.62 0.33
N PHE A 159 -10.71 2.80 -0.95
CA PHE A 159 -12.02 3.11 -1.52
C PHE A 159 -12.23 2.21 -2.74
N VAL A 160 -13.34 1.47 -2.76
CA VAL A 160 -13.64 0.52 -3.84
C VAL A 160 -14.29 1.27 -5.00
N LEU A 161 -13.71 1.16 -6.19
CA LEU A 161 -14.27 1.66 -7.44
C LEU A 161 -15.07 0.55 -8.13
N ASN A 162 -15.90 0.91 -9.10
CA ASN A 162 -16.62 -0.08 -9.91
C ASN A 162 -15.67 -1.02 -10.68
N LYS A 163 -14.48 -0.53 -11.03
CA LYS A 163 -13.50 -1.20 -11.89
C LYS A 163 -12.10 -1.25 -11.30
N GLY A 164 -11.99 -1.10 -9.98
CA GLY A 164 -10.69 -1.10 -9.32
C GLY A 164 -10.74 -0.56 -7.90
N LEU A 165 -9.65 0.04 -7.46
CA LEU A 165 -9.47 0.43 -6.07
C LEU A 165 -8.52 1.63 -5.93
N LEU A 166 -8.84 2.52 -5.01
CA LEU A 166 -7.93 3.56 -4.52
C LEU A 166 -7.45 3.17 -3.13
N PHE A 167 -6.18 3.42 -2.82
CA PHE A 167 -5.67 3.33 -1.45
C PHE A 167 -4.75 4.49 -1.11
N ALA A 168 -4.64 4.80 0.19
CA ALA A 168 -3.67 5.76 0.69
C ALA A 168 -3.37 5.59 2.18
N SER A 169 -2.27 6.16 2.68
CA SER A 169 -1.99 6.21 4.12
C SER A 169 -2.92 7.15 4.89
N GLU A 170 -3.51 8.17 4.25
CA GLU A 170 -4.38 9.14 4.92
C GLU A 170 -5.65 9.40 4.12
N LEU A 171 -6.77 9.61 4.83
CA LEU A 171 -8.08 9.92 4.25
C LEU A 171 -8.03 11.11 3.28
N LYS A 172 -7.30 12.17 3.63
CA LYS A 172 -7.15 13.38 2.80
C LYS A 172 -6.56 13.11 1.42
N ALA A 173 -5.74 12.06 1.26
CA ALA A 173 -5.23 11.67 -0.05
C ALA A 173 -6.33 11.03 -0.90
N LEU A 174 -7.22 10.21 -0.32
CA LEU A 174 -8.37 9.68 -1.05
C LEU A 174 -9.34 10.78 -1.46
N LEU A 175 -9.61 11.75 -0.58
CA LEU A 175 -10.53 12.87 -0.84
C LEU A 175 -10.07 13.82 -1.95
N VAL A 176 -8.80 13.77 -2.35
CA VAL A 176 -8.29 14.51 -3.52
C VAL A 176 -8.83 13.94 -4.83
N HIS A 177 -9.15 12.64 -4.85
CA HIS A 177 -9.60 11.93 -6.04
C HIS A 177 -11.06 12.29 -6.37
N PRO A 178 -11.39 12.67 -7.62
CA PRO A 178 -12.72 13.20 -7.98
C PRO A 178 -13.87 12.20 -7.78
N LEU A 179 -13.57 10.90 -7.74
CA LEU A 179 -14.57 9.85 -7.48
C LEU A 179 -14.90 9.67 -5.99
N VAL A 180 -14.11 10.24 -5.08
CA VAL A 180 -14.33 10.10 -3.63
C VAL A 180 -15.06 11.35 -3.12
N GLN A 181 -16.33 11.19 -2.79
CA GLN A 181 -17.13 12.27 -2.25
C GLN A 181 -16.84 12.47 -0.74
N PRO A 182 -16.61 13.71 -0.27
CA PRO A 182 -16.38 14.00 1.15
C PRO A 182 -17.70 13.99 1.95
N ALA A 183 -18.45 12.89 1.87
CA ALA A 183 -19.73 12.70 2.56
C ALA A 183 -19.52 11.93 3.86
N VAL A 184 -20.03 12.45 4.98
CA VAL A 184 -20.00 11.77 6.28
C VAL A 184 -21.42 11.29 6.62
N LYS A 185 -21.55 10.00 6.96
CA LYS A 185 -22.81 9.38 7.38
C LYS A 185 -22.94 9.40 8.91
N PRO A 186 -24.12 9.11 9.49
CA PRO A 186 -24.32 9.13 10.95
C PRO A 186 -23.33 8.25 11.73
N ASP A 187 -22.93 7.11 11.18
CA ASP A 187 -21.88 6.24 11.73
C ASP A 187 -20.51 6.91 11.72
N GLY A 188 -20.13 7.59 10.62
CA GLY A 188 -18.91 8.40 10.56
C GLY A 188 -18.90 9.58 11.53
N LEU A 189 -20.06 10.21 11.79
CA LEU A 189 -20.20 11.22 12.85
C LEU A 189 -20.02 10.60 14.24
N ALA A 190 -20.58 9.41 14.47
CA ALA A 190 -20.41 8.69 15.73
C ALA A 190 -18.94 8.35 16.00
N GLU A 191 -18.19 7.90 15.00
CA GLU A 191 -16.74 7.66 15.12
C GLU A 191 -16.00 8.92 15.58
N LEU A 192 -16.32 10.07 14.97
CA LEU A 192 -15.67 11.34 15.31
C LEU A 192 -16.05 11.85 16.71
N LEU A 193 -17.33 11.79 17.07
CA LEU A 193 -17.86 12.40 18.29
C LEU A 193 -17.74 11.50 19.53
N LEU A 194 -17.80 10.17 19.36
CA LEU A 194 -17.85 9.22 20.48
C LEU A 194 -16.53 8.49 20.72
N LEU A 195 -15.73 8.27 19.67
CA LEU A 195 -14.49 7.49 19.76
C LEU A 195 -13.22 8.31 19.55
N GLY A 196 -13.33 9.56 19.09
CA GLY A 196 -12.19 10.43 18.81
C GLY A 196 -11.24 10.57 20.01
N PRO A 197 -9.90 10.42 19.84
CA PRO A 197 -9.15 10.31 18.58
C PRO A 197 -9.01 8.88 18.01
N GLY A 198 -9.61 7.87 18.66
CA GLY A 198 -9.67 6.49 18.18
C GLY A 198 -10.67 6.29 17.03
N ARG A 199 -10.68 5.09 16.46
CA ARG A 199 -11.66 4.62 15.48
C ARG A 199 -11.94 3.14 15.68
N THR A 200 -13.15 2.72 15.34
CA THR A 200 -13.48 1.30 15.17
C THR A 200 -12.62 0.72 14.04
N PRO A 201 -11.84 -0.36 14.27
CA PRO A 201 -11.00 -0.95 13.23
C PRO A 201 -11.80 -1.33 11.99
N GLY A 202 -11.43 -0.76 10.85
CA GLY A 202 -12.12 -0.97 9.58
C GLY A 202 -12.91 0.24 9.07
N HIS A 203 -13.11 1.25 9.92
CA HIS A 203 -13.96 2.41 9.59
C HIS A 203 -13.16 3.59 9.01
N GLY A 204 -13.62 4.14 7.88
CA GLY A 204 -12.94 5.22 7.15
C GLY A 204 -13.55 6.62 7.32
N ILE A 205 -14.54 6.82 8.19
CA ILE A 205 -15.31 8.07 8.46
C ILE A 205 -16.15 8.55 7.26
N PHE A 206 -15.55 8.67 6.08
CA PHE A 206 -16.22 9.08 4.85
C PHE A 206 -16.94 7.91 4.18
N ALA A 207 -18.08 8.19 3.56
CA ALA A 207 -18.90 7.20 2.88
C ALA A 207 -18.09 6.48 1.79
N GLY A 208 -18.04 5.14 1.88
CA GLY A 208 -17.32 4.28 0.93
C GLY A 208 -15.81 4.19 1.16
N VAL A 209 -15.27 4.98 2.10
CA VAL A 209 -13.88 4.83 2.54
C VAL A 209 -13.82 3.83 3.69
N HIS A 210 -12.88 2.91 3.59
CA HIS A 210 -12.63 1.86 4.56
C HIS A 210 -11.20 1.94 5.07
N GLU A 211 -10.98 1.52 6.30
CA GLU A 211 -9.64 1.32 6.85
C GLU A 211 -9.28 -0.17 6.71
N LEU A 212 -8.07 -0.52 6.28
CA LEU A 212 -7.64 -1.92 6.35
C LEU A 212 -7.39 -2.27 7.82
N LYS A 213 -8.05 -3.32 8.34
CA LYS A 213 -7.93 -3.70 9.74
C LYS A 213 -6.49 -4.10 10.13
N PRO A 214 -6.07 -3.89 11.39
CA PRO A 214 -4.83 -4.45 11.92
C PRO A 214 -4.75 -5.97 11.69
N GLY A 215 -3.63 -6.47 11.18
CA GLY A 215 -3.45 -7.91 10.92
C GLY A 215 -4.24 -8.46 9.73
N TYR A 216 -4.70 -7.60 8.82
CA TYR A 216 -5.42 -8.00 7.60
C TYR A 216 -4.63 -7.71 6.33
N THR A 217 -4.94 -8.49 5.30
CA THR A 217 -4.57 -8.25 3.91
C THR A 217 -5.79 -7.91 3.09
N LEU A 218 -5.56 -7.28 1.94
CA LEU A 218 -6.56 -7.07 0.90
C LEU A 218 -5.94 -7.45 -0.45
N THR A 219 -6.58 -8.36 -1.16
CA THR A 219 -6.25 -8.70 -2.55
C THR A 219 -7.33 -8.15 -3.47
N CYS A 220 -6.94 -7.46 -4.54
CA CYS A 220 -7.85 -6.94 -5.55
C CYS A 220 -7.35 -7.27 -6.95
N ASN A 221 -8.20 -7.90 -7.74
CA ASN A 221 -7.97 -8.25 -9.16
C ASN A 221 -9.28 -8.04 -9.95
N ARG A 222 -9.34 -8.52 -11.19
CA ARG A 222 -10.54 -8.41 -12.04
C ARG A 222 -11.74 -9.20 -11.51
N ASP A 223 -11.53 -10.25 -10.72
CA ASP A 223 -12.59 -11.09 -10.15
C ASP A 223 -13.22 -10.46 -8.90
N GLY A 224 -12.54 -9.48 -8.30
CA GLY A 224 -13.09 -8.69 -7.20
C GLY A 224 -12.06 -8.40 -6.11
N LEU A 225 -12.57 -8.30 -4.89
CA LEU A 225 -11.83 -7.87 -3.72
C LEU A 225 -12.03 -8.86 -2.57
N LYS A 226 -10.91 -9.26 -1.96
CA LYS A 226 -10.88 -10.21 -0.84
C LYS A 226 -10.12 -9.60 0.32
N VAL A 227 -10.73 -9.55 1.51
CA VAL A 227 -10.13 -9.00 2.73
C VAL A 227 -10.11 -10.08 3.79
N GLU A 228 -8.91 -10.45 4.26
CA GLU A 228 -8.73 -11.60 5.15
C GLU A 228 -7.74 -11.29 6.28
N PRO A 229 -7.95 -11.85 7.48
CA PRO A 229 -6.94 -11.79 8.53
C PRO A 229 -5.77 -12.71 8.17
N TYR A 230 -4.55 -12.21 8.29
CA TYR A 230 -3.34 -13.05 8.31
C TYR A 230 -2.81 -13.24 9.74
N TRP A 231 -3.26 -12.39 10.68
CA TRP A 231 -2.91 -12.47 12.08
C TRP A 231 -4.09 -12.03 12.96
N GLN A 232 -4.29 -12.73 14.08
CA GLN A 232 -5.27 -12.37 15.10
C GLN A 232 -4.67 -12.67 16.47
N LEU A 233 -4.84 -11.74 17.42
CA LEU A 233 -4.53 -12.02 18.81
C LEU A 233 -5.53 -13.05 19.34
N ARG A 234 -5.03 -14.23 19.70
CA ARG A 234 -5.82 -15.25 20.39
C ARG A 234 -5.47 -15.19 21.86
N PRO A 235 -6.44 -14.98 22.76
CA PRO A 235 -6.17 -15.12 24.19
C PRO A 235 -5.72 -16.57 24.45
N ALA A 236 -4.67 -16.73 25.25
CA ALA A 236 -4.36 -18.04 25.82
C ALA A 236 -5.49 -18.39 26.81
N PRO A 237 -5.88 -19.68 26.91
CA PRO A 237 -6.85 -20.14 27.89
C PRO A 237 -6.42 -19.86 29.33
#